data_AF-A0A6J2WKG1-F1
#
_entry.id   AF-A0A6J2WKG1-F1
#
_cell.length_a   1.000
_cell.length_b   1.000
_cell.length_c   1.000
_cell.angle_alpha   90.00
_cell.angle_beta   90.00
_cell.angle_gamma   90.00
#
_symmetry.space_group_name_H-M   'P 1'
#
loop_
_entity.id
_entity.type
_entity.pdbx_description
1 polymer ?
#
loop_
_entity_poly.entity_id
_entity_poly.type
_entity_poly.pdbx_seq_one_letter_code
_entity_poly.pdbx_strand_id
1 'polypeptide(L)'
;MEPNPEQMSGTDEYRLLRAYCNKRKKSRSGPSSKSTAQHMSVACFASIKRSEIPLPTDGIDIVADKLTQIADHVPLVREYIEEDSSDCDDIIFKLVDILKESGDRLNEEIEKDRILVKTLQQSFTYSFFKKLTTAFIESVTVVRGPGKESSEKETEIAMTCEVTSRLTALDLQPMNRAMGFGAAYLKEHYSVWAKNQGGWENVLASEDEVE
;
A
#
# COMPACT_ATOMS: atom_id res chain seq x y z
N MET A 1 -23.61 -4.31 7.79
CA MET A 1 -23.16 -5.69 7.53
C MET A 1 -21.69 -5.60 7.14
N GLU A 2 -20.79 -6.32 7.80
CA GLU A 2 -19.37 -6.28 7.45
C GLU A 2 -19.15 -6.97 6.08
N PRO A 3 -18.36 -6.38 5.17
CA PRO A 3 -18.08 -7.00 3.87
C PRO A 3 -17.27 -8.28 4.07
N ASN A 4 -17.65 -9.35 3.36
CA ASN A 4 -16.88 -10.59 3.37
C ASN A 4 -15.64 -10.44 2.45
N PRO A 5 -14.41 -10.51 3.00
CA PRO A 5 -13.18 -10.34 2.21
C PRO A 5 -13.04 -11.35 1.06
N GLU A 6 -13.55 -12.56 1.22
CA GLU A 6 -13.41 -13.63 0.23
C GLU A 6 -14.23 -13.35 -1.03
N GLN A 7 -15.39 -12.71 -0.87
CA GLN A 7 -16.26 -12.32 -1.97
C GLN A 7 -15.71 -11.15 -2.78
N MET A 8 -14.69 -10.45 -2.27
CA MET A 8 -14.05 -9.33 -2.97
C MET A 8 -13.01 -9.78 -4.00
N SER A 9 -12.54 -11.03 -3.93
CA SER A 9 -11.44 -11.53 -4.78
C SER A 9 -11.69 -11.43 -6.30
N GLY A 10 -12.95 -11.34 -6.73
CA GLY A 10 -13.34 -11.24 -8.14
C GLY A 10 -13.63 -9.83 -8.65
N THR A 11 -13.47 -8.77 -7.84
CA THR A 11 -13.79 -7.40 -8.27
C THR A 11 -12.59 -6.68 -8.87
N ASP A 12 -12.85 -5.64 -9.67
CA ASP A 12 -11.80 -4.82 -10.26
C ASP A 12 -11.01 -4.05 -9.20
N GLU A 13 -11.64 -3.66 -8.08
CA GLU A 13 -10.95 -3.07 -6.93
C GLU A 13 -9.90 -4.02 -6.36
N TYR A 14 -10.23 -5.31 -6.24
CA TYR A 14 -9.30 -6.32 -5.75
C TYR A 14 -8.20 -6.61 -6.76
N ARG A 15 -8.50 -6.60 -8.06
CA ARG A 15 -7.51 -6.76 -9.14
C ARG A 15 -6.51 -5.60 -9.13
N LEU A 16 -6.98 -4.36 -9.02
CA LEU A 16 -6.15 -3.18 -8.90
C LEU A 16 -5.23 -3.26 -7.67
N LEU A 17 -5.78 -3.58 -6.50
CA LEU A 17 -4.99 -3.75 -5.27
C LEU A 17 -3.95 -4.86 -5.39
N ARG A 18 -4.30 -5.97 -6.05
CA ARG A 18 -3.35 -7.07 -6.29
C ARG A 18 -2.20 -6.61 -7.18
N ALA A 19 -2.49 -5.91 -8.28
CA ALA A 19 -1.48 -5.38 -9.19
C ALA A 19 -0.55 -4.40 -8.44
N TYR A 20 -1.12 -3.46 -7.70
CA TYR A 20 -0.39 -2.50 -6.87
C TYR A 20 0.51 -3.19 -5.84
N CYS A 21 -0.04 -4.10 -5.02
CA CYS A 21 0.71 -4.80 -3.98
C CYS A 21 1.87 -5.63 -4.57
N ASN A 22 1.66 -6.26 -5.72
CA ASN A 22 2.71 -7.02 -6.41
C ASN A 22 3.85 -6.11 -6.88
N LYS A 23 3.54 -4.91 -7.38
CA LYS A 23 4.55 -3.91 -7.75
C LYS A 23 5.32 -3.39 -6.53
N ARG A 24 4.63 -3.03 -5.44
CA ARG A 24 5.29 -2.60 -4.19
C ARG A 24 6.21 -3.67 -3.60
N LYS A 25 5.81 -4.94 -3.65
CA LYS A 25 6.67 -6.06 -3.22
C LYS A 25 7.95 -6.16 -4.06
N LYS A 26 7.86 -6.03 -5.38
CA LYS A 26 9.01 -6.05 -6.30
C LYS A 26 9.96 -4.86 -6.08
N SER A 27 9.42 -3.67 -5.82
CA SER A 27 10.20 -2.47 -5.50
C SER A 27 10.96 -2.60 -4.18
N ARG A 28 10.33 -3.19 -3.15
CA ARG A 28 10.95 -3.46 -1.85
C ARG A 28 12.01 -4.58 -1.91
N SER A 29 11.92 -5.49 -2.88
CA SER A 29 12.82 -6.65 -3.01
C SER A 29 14.00 -6.44 -3.98
N GLY A 30 14.55 -5.23 -4.06
CA GLY A 30 15.73 -4.94 -4.91
C GLY A 30 16.93 -5.87 -4.65
N PRO A 31 17.98 -5.88 -5.51
CA PRO A 31 19.01 -6.94 -5.54
C PRO A 31 19.96 -7.02 -4.33
N SER A 32 19.67 -6.35 -3.22
CA SER A 32 20.48 -6.37 -2.01
C SER A 32 19.62 -6.66 -0.78
N SER A 33 19.42 -7.94 -0.50
CA SER A 33 19.49 -8.52 0.86
C SER A 33 19.14 -10.00 0.79
N LYS A 34 20.17 -10.85 0.71
CA LYS A 34 20.07 -12.19 1.30
C LYS A 34 20.09 -11.97 2.81
N SER A 35 18.91 -11.83 3.43
CA SER A 35 18.84 -11.81 4.88
C SER A 35 19.06 -13.22 5.42
N THR A 36 20.20 -13.42 6.06
CA THR A 36 20.48 -14.56 6.93
C THR A 36 19.89 -14.25 8.30
N ALA A 37 18.77 -14.88 8.65
CA ALA A 37 18.40 -15.16 10.03
C ALA A 37 17.52 -16.42 10.07
N GLN A 38 18.20 -17.55 10.26
CA GLN A 38 17.63 -18.74 10.86
C GLN A 38 17.02 -18.37 12.23
N HIS A 39 15.77 -18.75 12.46
CA HIS A 39 15.34 -19.85 13.36
C HIS A 39 13.91 -19.53 13.84
N MET A 40 12.93 -20.30 13.37
CA MET A 40 11.78 -20.86 14.13
C MET A 40 10.79 -21.48 13.13
N SER A 41 10.87 -22.81 13.01
CA SER A 41 9.91 -23.74 12.39
C SER A 41 9.59 -23.57 10.89
N VAL A 42 10.47 -24.09 10.04
CA VAL A 42 10.14 -24.44 8.64
C VAL A 42 9.74 -25.91 8.57
N ALA A 43 8.44 -26.15 8.45
CA ALA A 43 7.83 -27.35 7.89
C ALA A 43 6.47 -26.90 7.33
N CYS A 44 6.14 -26.91 6.04
CA CYS A 44 6.75 -27.45 4.84
C CYS A 44 6.54 -26.42 3.71
N PHE A 45 7.62 -25.99 3.06
CA PHE A 45 7.52 -25.47 1.69
C PHE A 45 7.43 -26.67 0.76
N ALA A 46 6.22 -27.21 0.59
CA ALA A 46 5.90 -28.17 -0.45
C ALA A 46 4.93 -27.52 -1.44
N SER A 47 5.49 -27.09 -2.57
CA SER A 47 4.89 -26.94 -3.90
C SER A 47 3.36 -26.97 -3.98
N ILE A 48 2.73 -25.79 -3.95
CA ILE A 48 1.51 -25.55 -4.71
C ILE A 48 1.91 -24.62 -5.86
N LYS A 49 2.24 -25.20 -7.02
CA LYS A 49 2.16 -24.47 -8.28
C LYS A 49 0.68 -24.19 -8.52
N ARG A 50 0.18 -23.07 -7.99
CA ARG A 50 -1.10 -22.54 -8.46
C ARG A 50 -0.82 -22.01 -9.85
N SER A 51 -1.41 -22.66 -10.86
CA SER A 51 -1.37 -22.19 -12.24
C SER A 51 -2.00 -20.80 -12.28
N GLU A 52 -1.18 -19.76 -12.23
CA GLU A 52 -1.59 -18.41 -12.59
C GLU A 52 -1.80 -18.41 -14.09
N ILE A 53 -3.06 -18.45 -14.50
CA ILE A 53 -3.47 -18.09 -15.85
C ILE A 53 -3.24 -16.58 -15.94
N PRO A 54 -2.35 -16.08 -16.82
CA PRO A 54 -2.21 -14.65 -17.05
C PRO A 54 -3.51 -14.15 -17.68
N LEU A 55 -4.34 -13.47 -16.89
CA LEU A 55 -5.48 -12.71 -17.40
C LEU A 55 -4.94 -11.41 -18.01
N PRO A 56 -5.38 -10.98 -19.21
CA PRO A 56 -4.89 -9.76 -19.84
C PRO A 56 -5.25 -8.54 -18.98
N THR A 57 -4.25 -7.72 -18.64
CA THR A 57 -4.36 -6.62 -17.64
C THR A 57 -3.75 -5.32 -18.14
N ASP A 58 -3.84 -5.02 -19.43
CA ASP A 58 -3.09 -3.89 -20.00
C ASP A 58 -3.50 -2.53 -19.39
N GLY A 59 -4.76 -2.33 -18.99
CA GLY A 59 -5.20 -1.07 -18.34
C GLY A 59 -4.99 -0.99 -16.83
N ILE A 60 -5.28 -2.07 -16.09
CA ILE A 60 -5.19 -2.08 -14.61
C ILE A 60 -3.75 -1.97 -14.14
N ASP A 61 -2.80 -2.59 -14.86
CA ASP A 61 -1.39 -2.52 -14.50
C ASP A 61 -0.82 -1.10 -14.69
N ILE A 62 -1.27 -0.36 -15.71
CA ILE A 62 -0.91 1.05 -15.93
C ILE A 62 -1.43 1.92 -14.78
N VAL A 63 -2.68 1.72 -14.36
CA VAL A 63 -3.26 2.45 -13.23
C VAL A 63 -2.49 2.14 -11.95
N ALA A 64 -2.14 0.88 -11.71
CA ALA A 64 -1.30 0.50 -10.58
C ALA A 64 0.09 1.15 -10.61
N ASP A 65 0.69 1.35 -11.79
CA ASP A 65 1.95 2.09 -11.94
C ASP A 65 1.80 3.56 -11.55
N LYS A 66 0.79 4.25 -12.09
CA LYS A 66 0.55 5.67 -11.77
C LYS A 66 0.22 5.87 -10.29
N LEU A 67 -0.58 5.00 -9.68
CA LEU A 67 -0.83 5.03 -8.23
C LEU A 67 0.44 4.83 -7.41
N THR A 68 1.39 4.02 -7.89
CA THR A 68 2.67 3.83 -7.22
C THR A 68 3.49 5.13 -7.24
N GLN A 69 3.54 5.81 -8.39
CA GLN A 69 4.20 7.11 -8.53
C GLN A 69 3.57 8.16 -7.61
N ILE A 70 2.24 8.25 -7.57
CA ILE A 70 1.54 9.17 -6.66
C ILE A 70 1.96 8.87 -5.21
N ALA A 71 1.90 7.61 -4.78
CA ALA A 71 2.25 7.21 -3.42
C ALA A 71 3.72 7.52 -3.05
N ASP A 72 4.65 7.48 -4.01
CA ASP A 72 6.06 7.80 -3.78
C ASP A 72 6.32 9.32 -3.62
N HIS A 73 5.46 10.17 -4.21
CA HIS A 73 5.58 11.62 -4.16
C HIS A 73 4.74 12.30 -3.07
N VAL A 74 3.95 11.54 -2.31
CA VAL A 74 3.23 12.08 -1.16
C VAL A 74 4.23 12.35 -0.02
N PRO A 75 4.35 13.60 0.49
CA PRO A 75 5.23 13.90 1.62
C PRO A 75 4.69 13.24 2.90
N LEU A 76 5.33 12.14 3.33
CA LEU A 76 4.92 11.39 4.52
C LEU A 76 5.61 11.87 5.81
N VAL A 77 6.53 12.83 5.74
CA VAL A 77 7.34 13.30 6.88
C VAL A 77 7.43 14.83 6.88
N ARG A 78 7.33 15.42 8.08
CA ARG A 78 7.56 16.84 8.37
C ARG A 78 9.03 17.17 8.07
N GLU A 79 9.25 18.01 7.07
CA GLU A 79 10.58 18.42 6.63
C GLU A 79 11.38 19.10 7.76
N TYR A 80 12.56 18.57 8.04
CA TYR A 80 13.70 19.37 8.45
C TYR A 80 14.94 18.76 7.84
N ILE A 81 15.53 19.43 6.84
CA ILE A 81 16.97 19.41 6.66
C ILE A 81 17.39 20.82 6.22
N GLU A 82 18.22 21.47 7.04
CA GLU A 82 19.22 22.42 6.55
C GLU A 82 20.62 21.86 6.78
N GLU A 83 21.52 22.27 5.89
CA GLU A 83 22.99 22.25 5.92
C GLU A 83 23.78 21.01 5.43
N ASP A 84 24.16 21.13 4.15
CA ASP A 84 25.51 21.22 3.60
C ASP A 84 26.61 20.16 3.90
N SER A 85 26.94 19.47 2.80
CA SER A 85 28.22 18.85 2.42
C SER A 85 28.55 17.43 2.89
N SER A 86 28.61 16.51 1.93
CA SER A 86 29.70 15.55 1.61
C SER A 86 29.19 14.61 0.50
N ASP A 87 30.08 13.91 -0.19
CA ASP A 87 29.81 13.13 -1.41
C ASP A 87 28.51 12.32 -1.37
N CYS A 88 27.82 12.20 -2.51
CA CYS A 88 26.52 11.52 -2.64
C CYS A 88 26.48 10.14 -1.97
N ASP A 89 27.61 9.41 -1.97
CA ASP A 89 27.72 8.10 -1.36
C ASP A 89 27.60 8.16 0.18
N ASP A 90 28.20 9.15 0.83
CA ASP A 90 28.11 9.35 2.29
C ASP A 90 26.69 9.73 2.72
N ILE A 91 26.00 10.54 1.90
CA ILE A 91 24.59 10.87 2.09
C ILE A 91 23.72 9.60 1.94
N ILE A 92 24.02 8.74 0.96
CA ILE A 92 23.30 7.47 0.77
C ILE A 92 23.52 6.55 1.97
N PHE A 93 24.74 6.37 2.47
CA PHE A 93 24.99 5.54 3.66
C PHE A 93 24.31 6.09 4.90
N LYS A 94 24.39 7.42 5.12
CA LYS A 94 23.69 8.08 6.22
C LYS A 94 22.17 7.90 6.11
N LEU A 95 21.61 8.01 4.92
CA LEU A 95 20.19 7.76 4.68
C LEU A 95 19.83 6.29 4.96
N VAL A 96 20.64 5.35 4.51
CA VAL A 96 20.45 3.91 4.78
C VAL A 96 20.44 3.63 6.28
N ASP A 97 21.35 4.22 7.04
CA ASP A 97 21.42 4.02 8.49
C ASP A 97 20.24 4.64 9.23
N ILE A 98 19.83 5.86 8.85
CA ILE A 98 18.61 6.50 9.38
C ILE A 98 17.37 5.64 9.10
N LEU A 99 17.27 5.07 7.90
CA LEU A 99 16.15 4.22 7.50
C LEU A 99 16.12 2.91 8.30
N LYS A 100 17.29 2.27 8.51
CA LYS A 100 17.39 1.07 9.35
C LYS A 100 16.98 1.36 10.79
N GLU A 101 17.60 2.37 11.40
CA GLU A 101 17.31 2.73 12.80
C GLU A 101 15.84 3.10 13.01
N SER A 102 15.28 3.88 12.09
CA SER A 102 13.86 4.25 12.15
C SER A 102 12.94 3.04 11.97
N GLY A 103 13.29 2.11 11.08
CA GLY A 103 12.57 0.86 10.88
C GLY A 103 12.62 -0.07 12.10
N ASP A 104 13.81 -0.26 12.68
CA ASP A 104 14.03 -1.11 13.84
C ASP A 104 13.29 -0.57 15.07
N ARG A 105 13.40 0.74 15.34
CA ARG A 105 12.68 1.40 16.44
C ARG A 105 11.18 1.26 16.27
N LEU A 106 10.66 1.47 15.06
CA LEU A 106 9.24 1.29 14.78
C LEU A 106 8.79 -0.16 15.00
N ASN A 107 9.60 -1.14 14.57
CA ASN A 107 9.30 -2.55 14.79
C ASN A 107 9.26 -2.89 16.29
N GLU A 108 10.24 -2.42 17.06
CA GLU A 108 10.26 -2.60 18.51
C GLU A 108 9.05 -1.97 19.22
N GLU A 109 8.63 -0.76 18.82
CA GLU A 109 7.46 -0.09 19.38
C GLU A 109 6.18 -0.89 19.14
N ILE A 110 6.01 -1.42 17.92
CA ILE A 110 4.87 -2.28 17.57
C ILE A 110 4.90 -3.57 18.38
N GLU A 111 6.05 -4.24 18.49
CA GLU A 111 6.19 -5.49 19.25
C GLU A 111 5.98 -5.30 20.77
N LYS A 112 6.42 -4.16 21.32
CA LYS A 112 6.22 -3.82 22.74
C LYS A 112 4.76 -3.54 23.07
N ASP A 113 3.99 -2.98 22.13
CA ASP A 113 2.55 -2.78 22.30
C ASP A 113 1.77 -4.08 22.05
N ARG A 114 1.76 -4.93 23.08
CA ARG A 114 1.03 -6.20 23.09
C ARG A 114 -0.48 -6.02 22.88
N ILE A 115 -1.04 -4.86 23.22
CA ILE A 115 -2.47 -4.59 23.02
C ILE A 115 -2.71 -4.32 21.53
N LEU A 116 -1.86 -3.51 20.89
CA LEU A 116 -1.91 -3.24 19.46
C LEU A 116 -1.78 -4.53 18.64
N VAL A 117 -0.72 -5.32 18.89
CA VAL A 117 -0.50 -6.59 18.17
C VAL A 117 -1.68 -7.54 18.35
N LYS A 118 -2.14 -7.73 19.60
CA LYS A 118 -3.29 -8.60 19.88
C LYS A 118 -4.57 -8.09 19.20
N THR A 119 -4.80 -6.77 19.17
CA THR A 119 -5.97 -6.17 18.51
C THR A 119 -5.91 -6.38 17.00
N LEU A 120 -4.74 -6.19 16.38
CA LEU A 120 -4.52 -6.44 14.95
C LEU A 120 -4.61 -7.94 14.60
N GLN A 121 -4.26 -8.84 15.51
CA GLN A 121 -4.35 -10.29 15.30
C GLN A 121 -5.74 -10.88 15.59
N GLN A 122 -6.51 -10.28 16.50
CA GLN A 122 -7.76 -10.89 16.99
C GLN A 122 -9.02 -10.12 16.58
N SER A 123 -8.90 -8.82 16.36
CA SER A 123 -10.03 -7.89 16.20
C SER A 123 -9.89 -7.01 14.95
N PHE A 124 -9.17 -7.48 13.93
CA PHE A 124 -9.04 -6.79 12.66
C PHE A 124 -10.33 -6.96 11.83
N THR A 125 -11.24 -6.00 11.99
CA THR A 125 -12.52 -5.91 11.27
C THR A 125 -12.45 -4.89 10.15
N TYR A 126 -13.44 -4.90 9.25
CA TYR A 126 -13.56 -3.86 8.23
C TYR A 126 -13.76 -2.49 8.86
N SER A 127 -14.57 -2.39 9.91
CA SER A 127 -14.75 -1.16 10.68
C SER A 127 -13.44 -0.59 11.24
N PHE A 128 -12.52 -1.44 11.71
CA PHE A 128 -11.19 -1.02 12.14
C PHE A 128 -10.36 -0.54 10.93
N PHE A 129 -10.30 -1.35 9.87
CA PHE A 129 -9.58 -1.01 8.63
C PHE A 129 -10.04 0.32 8.05
N LYS A 130 -11.35 0.54 7.97
CA LYS A 130 -11.97 1.75 7.44
C LYS A 130 -11.55 2.98 8.26
N LYS A 131 -11.65 2.91 9.59
CA LYS A 131 -11.23 4.02 10.47
C LYS A 131 -9.75 4.34 10.32
N LEU A 132 -8.89 3.31 10.31
CA LEU A 132 -7.46 3.48 10.13
C LEU A 132 -7.13 4.14 8.79
N THR A 133 -7.72 3.63 7.71
CA THR A 133 -7.48 4.11 6.34
C THR A 133 -7.98 5.54 6.16
N THR A 134 -9.19 5.85 6.64
CA THR A 134 -9.73 7.22 6.61
C THR A 134 -8.84 8.18 7.39
N ALA A 135 -8.46 7.84 8.63
CA ALA A 135 -7.59 8.70 9.44
C ALA A 135 -6.21 8.92 8.77
N PHE A 136 -5.65 7.89 8.13
CA PHE A 136 -4.40 8.00 7.39
C PHE A 136 -4.53 8.93 6.17
N ILE A 137 -5.58 8.75 5.36
CA ILE A 137 -5.85 9.62 4.21
C ILE A 137 -6.04 11.06 4.65
N GLU A 138 -6.87 11.32 5.67
CA GLU A 138 -7.09 12.66 6.23
C GLU A 138 -5.78 13.30 6.71
N SER A 139 -4.90 12.53 7.36
CA SER A 139 -3.62 13.05 7.84
C SER A 139 -2.69 13.49 6.70
N VAL A 140 -2.88 12.94 5.50
CA VAL A 140 -2.09 13.21 4.30
C VAL A 140 -2.72 14.32 3.45
N THR A 141 -4.05 14.34 3.31
CA THR A 141 -4.75 15.34 2.50
C THR A 141 -4.75 16.72 3.16
N VAL A 142 -4.80 16.80 4.49
CA VAL A 142 -4.68 18.06 5.24
C VAL A 142 -3.34 18.77 4.96
N VAL A 143 -2.28 18.02 4.64
CA VAL A 143 -0.95 18.56 4.34
C VAL A 143 -0.85 19.17 2.93
N ARG A 144 -1.72 18.77 1.99
CA ARG A 144 -1.56 19.08 0.56
C ARG A 144 -2.25 20.37 0.08
N GLY A 145 -3.11 20.98 0.91
CA GLY A 145 -3.88 22.17 0.54
C GLY A 145 -4.93 21.92 -0.57
N PRO A 146 -5.84 22.87 -0.87
CA PRO A 146 -6.87 22.67 -1.88
C PRO A 146 -6.28 22.65 -3.30
N GLY A 147 -6.35 21.49 -3.97
CA GLY A 147 -6.01 21.28 -5.38
C GLY A 147 -7.23 20.78 -6.19
N LYS A 148 -7.06 20.51 -7.50
CA LYS A 148 -8.13 19.95 -8.36
C LYS A 148 -8.69 18.66 -7.76
N GLU A 149 -10.02 18.56 -7.63
CA GLU A 149 -10.73 17.43 -7.01
C GLU A 149 -10.37 16.05 -7.61
N SER A 150 -10.00 15.98 -8.90
CA SER A 150 -9.54 14.75 -9.55
C SER A 150 -8.22 14.24 -8.96
N SER A 151 -7.22 15.13 -8.84
CA SER A 151 -5.91 14.78 -8.25
C SER A 151 -6.02 14.40 -6.77
N GLU A 152 -7.01 14.93 -6.06
CA GLU A 152 -7.30 14.54 -4.68
C GLU A 152 -7.81 13.10 -4.61
N LYS A 153 -8.78 12.71 -5.46
CA LYS A 153 -9.32 11.34 -5.47
C LYS A 153 -8.31 10.29 -5.87
N GLU A 154 -7.48 10.57 -6.87
CA GLU A 154 -6.39 9.69 -7.27
C GLU A 154 -5.39 9.46 -6.12
N THR A 155 -5.13 10.51 -5.34
CA THR A 155 -4.25 10.45 -4.16
C THR A 155 -4.88 9.64 -3.05
N GLU A 156 -6.14 9.86 -2.72
CA GLU A 156 -6.84 9.05 -1.72
C GLU A 156 -6.86 7.56 -2.10
N ILE A 157 -7.05 7.24 -3.39
CA ILE A 157 -6.99 5.87 -3.92
C ILE A 157 -5.58 5.30 -3.78
N ALA A 158 -4.54 6.06 -4.14
CA ALA A 158 -3.15 5.66 -3.98
C ALA A 158 -2.82 5.37 -2.51
N MET A 159 -3.27 6.23 -1.59
CA MET A 159 -3.06 6.06 -0.16
C MET A 159 -3.85 4.87 0.41
N THR A 160 -5.06 4.60 -0.09
CA THR A 160 -5.80 3.36 0.24
C THR A 160 -5.02 2.11 -0.17
N CYS A 161 -4.45 2.13 -1.39
CA CYS A 161 -3.63 1.04 -1.89
C CYS A 161 -2.36 0.86 -1.06
N GLU A 162 -1.72 1.96 -0.66
CA GLU A 162 -0.52 1.95 0.17
C GLU A 162 -0.78 1.39 1.57
N VAL A 163 -1.84 1.83 2.25
CA VAL A 163 -2.25 1.29 3.57
C VAL A 163 -2.51 -0.21 3.47
N THR A 164 -3.25 -0.65 2.45
CA THR A 164 -3.53 -2.07 2.21
C THR A 164 -2.24 -2.85 1.97
N SER A 165 -1.32 -2.32 1.17
CA SER A 165 -0.03 -2.96 0.89
C SER A 165 0.87 -3.06 2.13
N ARG A 166 0.82 -2.09 3.05
CA ARG A 166 1.56 -2.14 4.31
C ARG A 166 0.95 -3.14 5.28
N LEU A 167 -0.37 -3.10 5.47
CA LEU A 167 -1.07 -4.03 6.36
C LEU A 167 -0.93 -5.49 5.93
N THR A 168 -0.95 -5.76 4.62
CA THR A 168 -0.68 -7.11 4.09
C THR A 168 0.76 -7.57 4.30
N ALA A 169 1.72 -6.65 4.43
CA ALA A 169 3.13 -6.98 4.67
C ALA A 169 3.44 -7.25 6.14
N LEU A 170 2.61 -6.76 7.08
CA LEU A 170 2.81 -7.01 8.53
C LEU A 170 2.50 -8.46 8.94
N ASP A 171 1.86 -9.25 8.07
CA ASP A 171 1.51 -10.67 8.30
C ASP A 171 0.77 -10.94 9.63
N LEU A 172 0.02 -9.95 10.12
CA LEU A 172 -0.76 -10.05 11.36
C LEU A 172 -2.09 -10.79 11.17
N GLN A 173 -2.55 -10.92 9.93
CA GLN A 173 -3.77 -11.59 9.49
C GLN A 173 -3.53 -12.27 8.13
N PRO A 174 -4.34 -13.28 7.77
CA PRO A 174 -4.33 -13.83 6.42
C PRO A 174 -4.39 -12.72 5.37
N MET A 175 -3.45 -12.72 4.42
CA MET A 175 -3.28 -11.66 3.42
C MET A 175 -4.58 -11.30 2.69
N ASN A 176 -5.43 -12.30 2.41
CA ASN A 176 -6.74 -12.13 1.77
C ASN A 176 -7.69 -11.23 2.59
N ARG A 177 -7.56 -11.18 3.91
CA ARG A 177 -8.39 -10.37 4.79
C ARG A 177 -8.12 -8.88 4.59
N ALA A 178 -6.86 -8.46 4.69
CA ALA A 178 -6.47 -7.07 4.46
C ALA A 178 -6.74 -6.65 3.01
N MET A 179 -6.45 -7.50 2.02
CA MET A 179 -6.78 -7.21 0.62
C MET A 179 -8.29 -7.07 0.38
N GLY A 180 -9.11 -7.95 0.95
CA GLY A 180 -10.56 -7.88 0.79
C GLY A 180 -11.17 -6.66 1.46
N PHE A 181 -10.64 -6.23 2.61
CA PHE A 181 -11.05 -4.96 3.22
C PHE A 181 -10.62 -3.73 2.41
N GLY A 182 -9.40 -3.74 1.86
CA GLY A 182 -8.98 -2.70 0.92
C GLY A 182 -9.91 -2.61 -0.29
N ALA A 183 -10.26 -3.75 -0.88
CA ALA A 183 -11.17 -3.79 -2.03
C ALA A 183 -12.58 -3.32 -1.66
N ALA A 184 -13.08 -3.70 -0.49
CA ALA A 184 -14.36 -3.23 0.03
C ALA A 184 -14.36 -1.71 0.27
N TYR A 185 -13.26 -1.15 0.78
CA TYR A 185 -13.11 0.29 0.98
C TYR A 185 -13.11 1.03 -0.37
N LEU A 186 -12.28 0.58 -1.33
CA LEU A 186 -12.29 1.15 -2.67
C LEU A 186 -13.68 1.09 -3.30
N LYS A 187 -14.38 -0.01 -3.08
CA LYS A 187 -15.71 -0.20 -3.61
C LYS A 187 -16.74 0.74 -3.01
N GLU A 188 -16.71 0.90 -1.70
CA GLU A 188 -17.62 1.77 -0.94
C GLU A 188 -17.39 3.25 -1.27
N HIS A 189 -16.13 3.66 -1.46
CA HIS A 189 -15.77 5.07 -1.53
C HIS A 189 -15.53 5.60 -2.96
N TYR A 190 -15.10 4.76 -3.91
CA TYR A 190 -14.58 5.23 -5.19
C TYR A 190 -15.16 4.53 -6.43
N SER A 191 -15.90 3.41 -6.34
CA SER A 191 -16.44 2.74 -7.54
C SER A 191 -17.35 3.63 -8.40
N VAL A 192 -18.16 4.49 -7.78
CA VAL A 192 -19.05 5.40 -8.53
C VAL A 192 -18.22 6.40 -9.33
N TRP A 193 -17.21 6.98 -8.69
CA TRP A 193 -16.29 7.92 -9.35
C TRP A 193 -15.48 7.22 -10.45
N ALA A 194 -14.92 6.04 -10.17
CA ALA A 194 -14.17 5.26 -11.15
C ALA A 194 -15.02 4.91 -12.37
N LYS A 195 -16.29 4.57 -12.17
CA LYS A 195 -17.24 4.33 -13.26
C LYS A 195 -17.49 5.59 -14.10
N ASN A 196 -17.54 6.77 -13.48
CA ASN A 196 -17.68 8.04 -14.20
C ASN A 196 -16.42 8.38 -15.01
N GLN A 197 -15.25 7.90 -14.60
CA GLN A 197 -14.00 7.97 -15.38
C GLN A 197 -13.90 6.89 -16.48
N GLY A 198 -14.95 6.10 -16.71
CA GLY A 198 -14.97 5.04 -17.71
C GLY A 198 -14.44 3.69 -17.23
N GLY A 199 -14.32 3.47 -15.92
CA GLY A 199 -13.84 2.22 -15.33
C GLY A 199 -12.48 2.35 -14.65
N TRP A 200 -12.12 1.37 -13.81
CA TRP A 200 -10.87 1.38 -13.04
C TRP A 200 -9.62 1.40 -13.91
N GLU A 201 -9.71 0.92 -15.15
CA GLU A 201 -8.68 0.96 -16.19
C GLU A 201 -8.44 2.37 -16.76
N ASN A 202 -9.41 3.28 -16.61
CA ASN A 202 -9.40 4.62 -17.22
C ASN A 202 -9.28 5.75 -16.19
N VAL A 203 -9.33 5.41 -14.89
CA VAL A 203 -9.26 6.34 -13.75
C VAL A 203 -8.08 7.33 -13.81
N LEU A 204 -6.97 6.94 -14.44
CA LEU A 204 -5.77 7.77 -14.58
C LEU A 204 -5.38 7.99 -16.06
N ALA A 205 -6.30 7.74 -17.00
CA ALA A 205 -6.00 7.83 -18.43
C ALA A 205 -6.01 9.28 -18.96
N SER A 206 -6.55 10.23 -18.20
CA SER A 206 -6.86 11.57 -18.72
C SER A 206 -6.06 12.68 -18.01
N GLU A 207 -4.81 12.92 -18.41
CA GLU A 207 -4.16 14.26 -18.37
C GLU A 207 -3.01 14.38 -19.41
N ASP A 208 -3.18 13.82 -20.63
CA ASP A 208 -2.27 14.06 -21.77
C ASP A 208 -2.99 14.71 -22.98
N GLU A 209 -4.04 15.51 -22.74
CA GLU A 209 -4.53 16.48 -23.73
C GLU A 209 -4.25 17.89 -23.20
N VAL A 210 -2.99 18.31 -23.36
CA VAL A 210 -2.63 19.73 -23.43
C VAL A 210 -3.00 20.23 -24.83
N GLU A 211 -3.96 21.15 -24.89
CA GLU A 211 -4.17 22.05 -26.04
C GLU A 211 -3.30 23.31 -25.88
#